data_AF-A0A0C2H3P4-F1
#
_entry.id   AF-A0A0C2H3P4-F1
#
_cell.length_a   1.000
_cell.length_b   1.000
_cell.length_c   1.000
_cell.angle_alpha   90.00
_cell.angle_beta   90.00
_cell.angle_gamma   90.00
#
_symmetry.space_group_name_H-M   'P 1'
#
loop_
_entity.id
_entity.type
_entity.pdbx_description
1 polymer ?
#
loop_
_entity_poly.entity_id
_entity_poly.type
_entity_poly.pdbx_seq_one_letter_code
_entity_poly.pdbx_strand_id
1 'polypeptide(L)'
;MNKVSGTVNVCGSIAYVPQQAWIQNLTLRDNVLFNRSYDPLFYDKVVEACALKQDLGINLSGGQKQRVSLARAAYSHADIVLLDDPLSAVDSHHPQLDCYLTQRAFS
;
A
#
# COMPACT_ATOMS: atom_id res chain seq x y z
N MET A 1 0.95 -4.84 -22.90
CA MET A 1 0.39 -6.03 -23.59
C MET A 1 -1.06 -5.71 -23.91
N ASN A 2 -1.51 -5.91 -25.15
CA ASN A 2 -2.88 -5.58 -25.55
C ASN A 2 -3.71 -6.87 -25.59
N LYS A 3 -4.96 -6.78 -25.16
CA LYS A 3 -5.90 -7.91 -25.24
C LYS A 3 -6.14 -8.29 -26.71
N VAL A 4 -5.84 -9.54 -27.06
CA VAL A 4 -6.00 -10.06 -28.43
C VAL A 4 -7.40 -10.65 -28.66
N SER A 5 -8.01 -11.30 -27.66
CA SER A 5 -9.38 -11.84 -27.71
C SER A 5 -9.94 -12.13 -26.29
N GLY A 6 -11.23 -12.49 -26.15
CA GLY A 6 -11.91 -12.83 -24.88
C GLY A 6 -12.77 -11.71 -24.27
N THR A 7 -13.26 -11.86 -23.04
CA THR A 7 -14.05 -10.84 -22.29
C THR A 7 -13.48 -10.70 -20.86
N VAL A 8 -13.35 -9.48 -20.37
CA VAL A 8 -12.90 -9.18 -18.99
C VAL A 8 -13.91 -8.22 -18.38
N ASN A 9 -14.51 -8.61 -17.26
CA ASN A 9 -15.43 -7.77 -16.50
C ASN A 9 -14.82 -7.48 -15.13
N VAL A 10 -14.90 -6.23 -14.69
CA VAL A 10 -14.51 -5.82 -13.34
C VAL A 10 -15.69 -5.08 -12.71
N CYS A 11 -16.00 -5.40 -11.47
CA CYS A 11 -17.06 -4.76 -10.69
C CYS A 11 -16.46 -4.27 -9.38
N GLY A 12 -16.66 -2.98 -9.07
CA GLY A 12 -16.06 -2.32 -7.92
C GLY A 12 -14.82 -1.50 -8.26
N SER A 13 -14.27 -0.88 -7.23
CA SER A 13 -13.08 -0.05 -7.25
C SER A 13 -11.80 -0.87 -7.11
N ILE A 14 -10.72 -0.42 -7.75
CA ILE A 14 -9.44 -1.13 -7.77
C ILE A 14 -8.34 -0.27 -7.16
N ALA A 15 -7.54 -0.84 -6.27
CA ALA A 15 -6.24 -0.33 -5.86
C ALA A 15 -5.12 -1.19 -6.44
N TYR A 16 -4.01 -0.57 -6.81
CA TYR A 16 -2.86 -1.25 -7.38
C TYR A 16 -1.59 -0.89 -6.62
N VAL A 17 -0.81 -1.91 -6.26
CA VAL A 17 0.51 -1.79 -5.65
C VAL A 17 1.54 -2.40 -6.62
N PRO A 18 2.33 -1.57 -7.32
CA PRO A 18 3.33 -2.05 -8.26
C PRO A 18 4.55 -2.64 -7.57
N GLN A 19 5.31 -3.48 -8.29
CA GLN A 19 6.60 -4.01 -7.81
C GLN A 19 7.59 -2.88 -7.45
N GLN A 20 7.59 -1.79 -8.21
CA GLN A 20 8.38 -0.59 -7.92
C GLN A 20 7.48 0.52 -7.37
N ALA A 21 7.52 0.76 -6.06
CA ALA A 21 6.73 1.81 -5.44
C ALA A 21 7.04 3.21 -5.98
N TRP A 22 5.96 3.94 -6.26
CA TRP A 22 5.99 5.35 -6.63
C TRP A 22 5.39 6.21 -5.51
N ILE A 23 6.18 7.19 -5.07
CA ILE A 23 5.87 8.09 -3.95
C ILE A 23 5.91 9.53 -4.47
N GLN A 24 4.87 10.30 -4.18
CA GLN A 24 4.80 11.72 -4.49
C GLN A 24 5.75 12.50 -3.59
N ASN A 25 6.26 13.62 -4.09
CA ASN A 25 7.04 14.58 -3.28
C ASN A 25 6.12 15.40 -2.36
N LEU A 26 5.44 14.68 -1.46
CA LEU A 26 4.51 15.18 -0.44
C LEU A 26 4.81 14.48 0.88
N THR A 27 4.08 14.83 1.94
CA THR A 27 4.26 14.16 3.23
C THR A 27 3.89 12.68 3.15
N LEU A 28 4.38 11.89 4.11
CA LEU A 28 3.96 10.49 4.28
C LEU A 28 2.43 10.38 4.35
N ARG A 29 1.81 11.28 5.11
CA ARG A 29 0.35 11.35 5.27
C ARG A 29 -0.35 11.53 3.93
N ASP A 30 0.06 12.52 3.15
CA ASP A 30 -0.57 12.80 1.84
C ASP A 30 -0.39 11.65 0.86
N ASN A 31 0.77 10.98 0.93
CA ASN A 31 1.03 9.79 0.15
C ASN A 31 0.12 8.61 0.51
N VAL A 32 -0.22 8.42 1.78
CA VAL A 32 -1.15 7.38 2.25
C VAL A 32 -2.60 7.75 1.96
N LEU A 33 -3.00 9.00 2.23
CA LEU A 33 -4.37 9.49 2.01
C LEU A 33 -4.75 9.50 0.54
N PHE A 34 -3.84 9.95 -0.34
CA PHE A 34 -4.04 9.97 -1.79
C PHE A 34 -5.38 10.62 -2.19
N ASN A 35 -5.61 11.85 -1.72
CA ASN A 35 -6.85 12.64 -1.89
C ASN A 35 -8.10 12.12 -1.16
N ARG A 36 -7.98 11.12 -0.27
CA ARG A 36 -9.05 10.74 0.66
C ARG A 36 -9.09 11.67 1.86
N SER A 37 -10.24 11.76 2.52
CA SER A 37 -10.38 12.44 3.81
C SER A 37 -9.51 11.79 4.88
N TYR A 38 -8.94 12.61 5.76
CA TYR A 38 -8.14 12.15 6.89
C TYR A 38 -9.05 11.65 8.03
N ASP A 39 -8.99 10.35 8.29
CA ASP A 39 -9.56 9.70 9.46
C ASP A 39 -8.39 9.33 10.40
N PRO A 40 -8.22 10.01 11.54
CA PRO A 40 -7.09 9.75 12.43
C PRO A 40 -7.03 8.30 12.94
N LEU A 41 -8.18 7.71 13.28
CA LEU A 41 -8.24 6.37 13.86
C LEU A 41 -7.87 5.30 12.82
N PHE A 42 -8.39 5.46 11.60
CA PHE A 42 -8.07 4.54 10.52
C PHE A 42 -6.64 4.73 10.00
N TYR A 43 -6.20 5.98 9.88
CA TYR A 43 -4.83 6.31 9.49
C TYR A 43 -3.81 5.69 10.44
N ASP A 44 -3.99 5.85 11.75
CA ASP A 44 -3.06 5.29 12.74
C ASP A 44 -3.03 3.75 12.68
N LYS A 45 -4.19 3.10 12.46
CA LYS A 45 -4.26 1.64 12.23
C LYS A 45 -3.48 1.21 11.00
N VAL A 46 -3.65 1.90 9.87
CA VAL A 46 -2.96 1.59 8.62
C VAL A 46 -1.45 1.80 8.74
N VAL A 47 -1.02 2.92 9.34
CA VAL A 47 0.39 3.24 9.58
C VAL A 47 1.04 2.23 10.53
N GLU A 48 0.32 1.78 11.56
CA GLU A 48 0.79 0.75 12.48
C GLU A 48 0.90 -0.61 11.79
N ALA A 49 -0.14 -1.04 11.07
CA ALA A 49 -0.14 -2.30 10.34
C ALA A 49 1.00 -2.36 9.31
N CYS A 50 1.32 -1.23 8.67
CA CYS A 50 2.41 -1.13 7.71
C CYS A 50 3.78 -0.80 8.32
N ALA A 51 3.91 -0.82 9.66
CA ALA A 51 5.15 -0.48 10.37
C ALA A 51 5.81 0.85 9.92
N LEU A 52 4.99 1.84 9.55
CA LEU A 52 5.45 3.14 9.08
C LEU A 52 5.67 4.15 10.23
N LYS A 53 5.36 3.79 11.48
CA LYS A 53 5.54 4.69 12.65
C LYS A 53 6.97 5.21 12.81
N GLN A 54 7.97 4.41 12.41
CA GLN A 54 9.39 4.78 12.48
C GLN A 54 9.88 5.49 11.20
N ASP A 55 9.07 5.53 10.14
CA ASP A 55 9.48 5.93 8.79
C ASP A 55 9.00 7.35 8.42
N LEU A 56 9.28 8.34 9.28
CA LEU A 56 8.83 9.74 9.10
C LEU A 56 9.82 10.62 8.31
N GLY A 57 10.79 10.02 7.61
CA GLY A 57 11.90 10.73 6.96
C GLY A 57 11.65 11.16 5.50
N ILE A 58 12.48 12.09 5.02
CA ILE A 58 12.43 12.65 3.65
C ILE A 58 12.95 11.65 2.59
N ASN A 59 13.88 10.77 2.97
CA ASN A 59 14.47 9.77 2.08
C ASN A 59 14.06 8.35 2.50
N LEU A 60 13.01 7.83 1.87
CA LEU A 60 12.55 6.46 2.08
C LEU A 60 13.43 5.46 1.29
N SER A 61 13.80 4.36 1.94
CA SER A 61 14.40 3.19 1.29
C SER A 61 13.41 2.50 0.35
N GLY A 62 13.88 1.57 -0.49
CA GLY A 62 13.00 0.79 -1.37
C GLY A 62 11.87 0.09 -0.61
N GLY A 63 12.19 -0.60 0.48
CA GLY A 63 11.19 -1.28 1.32
C GLY A 63 10.24 -0.33 2.02
N GLN A 64 10.72 0.83 2.50
CA GLN A 64 9.84 1.86 3.08
C GLN A 64 8.85 2.40 2.04
N LYS A 65 9.33 2.72 0.83
CA LYS A 65 8.44 3.15 -0.28
C LYS A 65 7.38 2.09 -0.59
N GLN A 66 7.77 0.81 -0.57
CA GLN A 66 6.84 -0.30 -0.79
C GLN A 66 5.75 -0.34 0.28
N ARG A 67 6.11 -0.19 1.55
CA ARG A 67 5.15 -0.12 2.67
C ARG A 67 4.23 1.10 2.57
N VAL A 68 4.71 2.24 2.10
CA VAL A 68 3.84 3.42 1.84
C VAL A 68 2.86 3.14 0.70
N SER A 69 3.30 2.48 -0.37
CA SER A 69 2.42 2.05 -1.47
C SER A 69 1.33 1.09 -0.99
N LEU A 70 1.70 0.17 -0.10
CA LEU A 70 0.75 -0.76 0.52
C LEU A 70 -0.23 -0.06 1.46
N ALA A 71 0.25 0.86 2.30
CA ALA A 71 -0.58 1.68 3.18
C ALA A 71 -1.58 2.52 2.38
N ARG A 72 -1.18 3.06 1.24
CA ARG A 72 -2.06 3.78 0.30
C ARG A 72 -3.18 2.87 -0.22
N ALA A 73 -2.87 1.64 -0.61
CA ALA A 73 -3.88 0.68 -1.05
C ALA A 73 -4.83 0.27 0.09
N ALA A 74 -4.31 0.02 1.29
CA ALA A 74 -5.12 -0.30 2.46
C ALA A 74 -6.06 0.87 2.84
N TYR A 75 -5.56 2.11 2.80
CA TYR A 75 -6.35 3.30 3.08
C TYR A 75 -7.41 3.61 2.00
N SER A 76 -7.25 3.04 0.81
CA SER A 76 -8.11 3.37 -0.34
C SER A 76 -9.52 2.80 -0.25
N HIS A 77 -9.82 1.85 0.64
CA HIS A 77 -11.10 1.12 0.69
C HIS A 77 -11.52 0.54 -0.68
N ALA A 78 -10.57 0.12 -1.50
CA ALA A 78 -10.88 -0.50 -2.79
C ALA A 78 -11.49 -1.89 -2.60
N ASP A 79 -12.47 -2.23 -3.44
CA ASP A 79 -13.11 -3.55 -3.45
C ASP A 79 -12.13 -4.65 -3.91
N ILE A 80 -11.21 -4.29 -4.79
CA ILE A 80 -10.21 -5.18 -5.38
C ILE A 80 -8.83 -4.55 -5.20
N VAL A 81 -7.89 -5.29 -4.62
CA VAL A 81 -6.50 -4.87 -4.46
C VAL A 81 -5.61 -5.78 -5.29
N LEU A 82 -4.90 -5.20 -6.26
CA LEU A 82 -3.93 -5.88 -7.10
C LEU A 82 -2.53 -5.62 -6.56
N LEU A 83 -1.84 -6.69 -6.17
CA LEU A 83 -0.51 -6.65 -5.59
C LEU A 83 0.48 -7.31 -6.53
N ASP A 84 1.45 -6.54 -7.01
CA ASP A 84 2.51 -7.02 -7.90
C ASP A 84 3.81 -7.11 -7.11
N ASP A 85 4.10 -8.31 -6.60
CA ASP A 85 5.29 -8.60 -5.80
C ASP A 85 5.56 -7.56 -4.68
N PRO A 86 4.59 -7.31 -3.76
CA PRO A 86 4.69 -6.23 -2.79
C PRO A 86 5.71 -6.49 -1.67
N LEU A 87 6.22 -7.72 -1.54
CA LEU A 87 7.06 -8.15 -0.42
C LEU A 87 8.54 -8.27 -0.79
N SER A 88 8.91 -8.26 -2.08
CA SER A 88 10.32 -8.44 -2.49
C SER A 88 11.26 -7.33 -2.01
N ALA A 89 10.73 -6.14 -1.74
CA ALA A 89 11.49 -5.02 -1.18
C ALA A 89 11.44 -4.95 0.36
N VAL A 90 10.61 -5.78 1.02
CA VAL A 90 10.49 -5.83 2.48
C VAL A 90 11.51 -6.85 3.01
N ASP A 91 12.52 -6.36 3.71
CA ASP A 91 13.64 -7.13 4.23
C ASP A 91 13.17 -8.29 5.15
N SER A 92 13.82 -9.44 5.04
CA SER A 92 13.57 -10.68 5.80
C SER A 92 13.79 -10.55 7.31
N HIS A 93 14.22 -9.37 7.77
CA HIS A 93 14.28 -9.00 9.19
C HIS A 93 12.91 -8.80 9.86
N HIS A 94 11.82 -8.68 9.10
CA HIS A 94 10.47 -8.51 9.65
C HIS A 94 9.43 -9.52 9.10
N PRO A 95 9.68 -10.85 9.23
CA PRO A 95 8.81 -11.89 8.64
C PRO A 95 7.39 -11.90 9.24
N GLN A 96 7.19 -11.25 10.39
CA GLN A 96 5.89 -11.11 11.05
C GLN A 96 4.99 -10.05 10.40
N LEU A 97 5.58 -9.05 9.73
CA LEU A 97 4.83 -7.98 9.05
C LEU A 97 4.20 -8.47 7.74
N ASP A 98 4.84 -9.41 7.04
CA ASP A 98 4.35 -9.99 5.78
C ASP A 98 2.99 -10.70 5.94
N CYS A 99 2.79 -11.43 7.04
CA CYS A 99 1.54 -12.13 7.34
C CYS A 99 0.48 -11.17 7.93
N TYR A 100 0.91 -10.17 8.71
CA TYR A 100 0.01 -9.26 9.42
C TYR A 100 -0.62 -8.21 8.48
N LEU A 101 0.14 -7.73 7.50
CA LEU A 101 -0.29 -6.76 6.51
C LEU A 101 -1.43 -7.27 5.64
N THR A 102 -1.35 -8.51 5.17
CA THR A 102 -2.43 -9.14 4.39
C THR A 102 -3.66 -9.47 5.23
N GLN A 103 -3.48 -9.82 6.51
CA GLN A 103 -4.59 -10.25 7.36
C GLN A 103 -5.35 -9.13 8.08
N ARG A 104 -4.71 -7.98 8.37
CA ARG A 104 -5.32 -6.90 9.18
C ARG A 104 -5.47 -5.55 8.48
N ALA A 105 -4.66 -5.24 7.47
CA ALA A 105 -4.79 -3.96 6.78
C ALA A 105 -5.94 -3.95 5.76
N PHE A 106 -6.42 -5.13 5.35
CA PHE A 106 -7.45 -5.33 4.33
C PHE A 106 -8.70 -6.08 4.86
N SER A 107 -8.82 -6.24 6.19
CA SER A 107 -9.98 -6.83 6.88
C SER A 107 -10.81 -5.77 7.59
#